data_AF-A0A8T5J8R0-F1
#
_entry.id   AF-A0A8T5J8R0-F1
#
_cell.length_a   1.000
_cell.length_b   1.000
_cell.length_c   1.000
_cell.angle_alpha   90.00
_cell.angle_beta   90.00
_cell.angle_gamma   90.00
#
_symmetry.space_group_name_H-M   'P 1'
#
loop_
_entity.id
_entity.type
_entity.pdbx_description
1 polymer ?
#
loop_
_entity_poly.entity_id
_entity_poly.type
_entity_poly.pdbx_seq_one_letter_code
_entity_poly.pdbx_strand_id
1 'polypeptide(L)'
;MDWRPTGHMFSTKDLVHAIFDSKSDAGKLLVKATIGEVELFAAPKSWNAILWLITSTLKVDGSPIYSGSQLGDLKSSLPIVWRAD
;
A
#
# COMPACT_ATOMS: atom_id res chain seq x y z
N MET A 1 -9.14 15.85 22.40
CA MET A 1 -9.52 15.17 21.13
C MET A 1 -8.61 13.94 21.05
N ASP A 2 -8.90 12.91 21.84
CA ASP A 2 -7.95 11.81 22.11
C ASP A 2 -8.36 10.49 21.46
N TRP A 3 -9.39 10.49 20.62
CA TRP A 3 -9.93 9.26 20.03
C TRP A 3 -9.25 8.88 18.71
N ARG A 4 -8.48 9.79 18.10
CA ARG A 4 -7.87 9.54 16.79
C ARG A 4 -6.58 8.70 16.94
N PRO A 5 -6.47 7.56 16.24
CA PRO A 5 -5.25 6.74 16.26
C PRO A 5 -4.01 7.50 15.79
N THR A 6 -2.83 7.03 16.21
CA THR A 6 -1.55 7.60 15.75
C THR A 6 -1.41 7.44 14.24
N GLY A 7 -1.07 8.54 13.57
CA GLY A 7 -0.86 8.58 12.12
C GLY A 7 0.58 8.29 11.74
N HIS A 8 0.79 7.41 10.76
CA HIS A 8 2.10 7.12 10.17
C HIS A 8 2.09 7.42 8.67
N MET A 9 3.08 8.19 8.21
CA MET A 9 3.30 8.42 6.78
C MET A 9 4.28 7.38 6.25
N PHE A 10 3.86 6.60 5.27
CA PHE A 10 4.73 5.67 4.58
C PHE A 10 5.48 6.38 3.46
N SER A 11 6.80 6.17 3.43
CA SER A 11 7.59 6.40 2.23
C SER A 11 7.24 5.34 1.17
N THR A 12 7.70 5.54 -0.07
CA THR A 12 7.57 4.52 -1.11
C THR A 12 8.22 3.19 -0.70
N LYS A 13 9.34 3.23 0.03
CA LYS A 13 10.03 2.02 0.52
C LYS A 13 9.17 1.28 1.56
N ASP A 14 8.59 2.02 2.49
CA ASP A 14 7.72 1.45 3.52
C ASP A 14 6.49 0.82 2.88
N LEU A 15 5.89 1.46 1.87
CA LEU A 15 4.76 0.93 1.13
C LEU A 15 5.09 -0.40 0.44
N VAL A 16 6.26 -0.51 -0.19
CA VAL A 16 6.73 -1.77 -0.80
C VAL A 16 6.87 -2.85 0.27
N HIS A 17 7.54 -2.55 1.38
CA HIS A 17 7.72 -3.51 2.47
C HIS A 17 6.39 -3.91 3.10
N ALA A 18 5.46 -2.97 3.28
CA ALA A 18 4.14 -3.23 3.84
C ALA A 18 3.32 -4.23 3.02
N ILE A 19 3.38 -4.14 1.69
CA ILE A 19 2.60 -4.98 0.79
C ILE A 19 3.27 -6.34 0.56
N PHE A 20 4.60 -6.38 0.45
CA PHE A 20 5.32 -7.58 0.01
C PHE A 20 6.08 -8.32 1.12
N ASP A 21 6.22 -7.73 2.31
CA ASP A 21 6.84 -8.37 3.48
C ASP A 21 5.99 -8.15 4.74
N SER A 22 5.12 -9.11 5.04
CA SER A 22 4.25 -9.10 6.22
C SER A 22 5.00 -9.15 7.55
N LYS A 23 6.29 -9.54 7.56
CA LYS A 23 7.12 -9.57 8.77
C LYS A 23 7.87 -8.26 9.00
N SER A 24 7.94 -7.39 8.00
CA SER A 24 8.50 -6.05 8.13
C SER A 24 7.70 -5.20 9.12
N ASP A 25 8.32 -4.17 9.70
CA ASP A 25 7.61 -3.27 10.60
C ASP A 25 6.50 -2.48 9.88
N ALA A 26 6.71 -2.15 8.61
CA ALA A 26 5.69 -1.54 7.76
C ALA A 26 4.51 -2.51 7.50
N GLY A 27 4.78 -3.81 7.33
CA GLY A 27 3.77 -4.86 7.19
C GLY A 27 2.93 -5.02 8.45
N LYS A 28 3.58 -5.02 9.63
CA LYS A 28 2.88 -5.03 10.92
C LYS A 28 1.99 -3.80 11.10
N LEU A 29 2.47 -2.61 10.71
CA LEU A 29 1.68 -1.38 10.74
C LEU A 29 0.46 -1.45 9.79
N LEU A 30 0.61 -2.06 8.61
CA LEU A 30 -0.51 -2.29 7.69
C LEU A 30 -1.60 -3.14 8.32
N VAL A 31 -1.23 -4.23 9.01
CA VAL A 31 -2.19 -5.07 9.76
C VAL A 31 -2.86 -4.27 10.87
N LYS A 32 -2.11 -3.51 11.66
CA LYS A 32 -2.68 -2.65 12.72
C LYS A 32 -3.67 -1.61 12.18
N ALA A 33 -3.42 -1.08 10.99
CA ALA A 33 -4.33 -0.15 10.35
C ALA A 33 -5.67 -0.80 9.98
N THR A 34 -5.69 -2.10 9.62
CA THR A 34 -6.94 -2.82 9.32
C THR A 34 -7.88 -2.95 10.53
N ILE A 35 -7.33 -2.91 11.76
CA ILE A 35 -8.09 -2.99 13.01
C ILE A 35 -8.26 -1.63 13.70
N GLY A 36 -7.88 -0.53 13.03
CA GLY A 36 -8.06 0.84 13.53
C GLY A 36 -7.12 1.25 14.65
N GLU A 37 -6.05 0.51 14.92
CA GLU A 37 -5.05 0.87 15.95
C GLU A 37 -4.15 2.04 15.53
N VAL A 38 -3.95 2.20 14.21
CA VAL A 38 -3.15 3.28 13.61
C VAL A 38 -3.83 3.77 12.33
N GLU A 39 -3.51 4.99 11.92
CA GLU A 39 -3.85 5.48 10.59
C GLU A 39 -2.60 5.49 9.70
N LEU A 40 -2.76 5.05 8.46
CA LEU A 40 -1.68 5.08 7.47
C LEU A 40 -1.97 6.09 6.38
N PHE A 41 -0.90 6.80 6.00
CA PHE A 41 -0.92 7.77 4.92
C PHE A 41 0.17 7.42 3.92
N ALA A 42 -0.10 7.67 2.65
CA ALA A 42 0.92 7.58 1.60
C ALA A 42 0.62 8.55 0.47
N ALA A 43 1.67 9.07 -0.14
CA ALA A 43 1.53 9.90 -1.33
C ALA A 43 0.95 9.08 -2.50
N PRO A 44 -0.04 9.58 -3.27
CA PRO A 44 -0.60 8.85 -4.41
C PRO A 44 0.45 8.40 -5.43
N LYS A 45 1.54 9.18 -5.59
CA LYS A 45 2.68 8.84 -6.47
C LYS A 45 3.42 7.57 -6.04
N SER A 46 3.43 7.22 -4.75
CA SER A 46 4.09 6.02 -4.24
C SER A 46 3.42 4.74 -4.75
N TRP A 47 2.13 4.80 -5.12
CA TRP A 47 1.43 3.69 -5.74
C TRP A 47 2.05 3.27 -7.08
N ASN A 48 2.65 4.20 -7.82
CA ASN A 48 3.28 3.90 -9.11
C ASN A 48 4.44 2.89 -8.98
N ALA A 49 5.15 2.88 -7.85
CA ALA A 49 6.20 1.89 -7.60
C ALA A 49 5.60 0.48 -7.44
N ILE A 50 4.45 0.36 -6.78
CA ILE A 50 3.73 -0.90 -6.61
C ILE A 50 3.17 -1.38 -7.94
N LEU A 51 2.53 -0.49 -8.71
CA LEU A 51 2.05 -0.78 -10.06
C LEU A 51 3.18 -1.31 -10.95
N TRP A 52 4.32 -0.61 -10.96
CA TRP A 52 5.49 -1.01 -11.73
C TRP A 52 6.00 -2.39 -11.30
N LEU A 53 6.09 -2.66 -9.99
CA LEU A 53 6.60 -3.93 -9.50
C LEU A 53 5.67 -5.10 -9.86
N ILE A 54 4.36 -4.94 -9.66
CA ILE A 54 3.36 -5.97 -9.99
C ILE A 54 3.35 -6.23 -11.50
N THR A 55 3.25 -5.17 -12.31
CA THR A 55 3.14 -5.31 -13.76
C THR A 55 4.43 -5.79 -14.42
N SER A 56 5.60 -5.52 -13.83
CA SER A 56 6.90 -6.02 -14.33
C SER A 56 7.18 -7.47 -13.94
N THR A 57 6.73 -7.90 -12.75
CA THR A 57 7.05 -9.22 -12.17
C THR A 57 6.00 -10.28 -12.47
N LEU A 58 4.71 -9.93 -12.38
CA LEU A 58 3.61 -10.88 -12.51
C LEU A 58 3.08 -10.88 -13.94
N LYS A 59 3.72 -11.68 -14.80
CA LYS A 59 3.42 -11.78 -16.23
C LYS A 59 3.22 -13.22 -16.68
N VAL A 60 2.35 -13.40 -17.67
CA VAL A 60 2.23 -14.62 -18.49
C VAL A 60 2.39 -14.20 -19.94
N ASP A 61 3.26 -14.89 -20.68
CA ASP A 61 3.56 -14.58 -22.09
C ASP A 61 3.93 -13.10 -22.35
N GLY A 62 4.67 -12.49 -21.41
CA GLY A 62 5.12 -11.09 -21.49
C GLY A 62 4.06 -10.04 -21.15
N SER A 63 2.80 -10.44 -20.93
CA SER A 63 1.68 -9.56 -20.58
C SER A 63 1.42 -9.58 -19.06
N PRO A 64 1.15 -8.43 -18.42
CA PRO A 64 0.77 -8.38 -17.01
C PRO A 64 -0.49 -9.21 -16.73
N ILE A 65 -0.49 -9.96 -15.63
CA ILE A 65 -1.62 -10.82 -15.23
C ILE A 65 -2.83 -9.98 -14.78
N TYR A 66 -2.57 -8.84 -14.12
CA TYR A 66 -3.61 -7.96 -13.59
C TYR A 66 -3.91 -6.81 -14.53
N SER A 67 -5.20 -6.53 -14.74
CA SER A 67 -5.65 -5.35 -15.46
C SER A 67 -5.45 -4.07 -14.63
N GLY A 68 -5.49 -2.91 -15.30
CA GLY A 68 -5.43 -1.62 -14.61
C GLY A 68 -6.59 -1.41 -13.61
N SER A 69 -7.78 -1.93 -13.90
CA SER A 69 -8.93 -1.84 -12.97
C SER A 69 -8.71 -2.68 -11.71
N GLN A 70 -8.23 -3.92 -11.86
CA GLN A 70 -7.93 -4.79 -10.71
C GLN A 70 -6.85 -4.19 -9.79
N LEU A 71 -5.85 -3.52 -10.37
CA LEU A 71 -4.83 -2.81 -9.59
C LEU A 71 -5.41 -1.56 -8.90
N GLY A 72 -6.40 -0.89 -9.51
CA GLY A 72 -7.15 0.20 -8.89
C GLY A 72 -8.00 -0.26 -7.70
N ASP A 73 -8.64 -1.41 -7.83
CA ASP A 73 -9.42 -2.04 -6.76
C ASP A 73 -8.50 -2.46 -5.60
N LEU A 74 -7.34 -3.04 -5.91
CA LEU A 74 -6.32 -3.37 -4.92
C LEU A 74 -5.90 -2.12 -4.13
N LYS A 75 -5.59 -1.02 -4.82
CA LYS A 75 -5.23 0.25 -4.16
C LYS A 75 -6.31 0.72 -3.19
N SER A 76 -7.56 0.61 -3.61
CA SER A 76 -8.73 1.09 -2.86
C SER A 76 -9.05 0.19 -1.66
N SER A 77 -8.62 -1.08 -1.69
CA SER A 77 -8.81 -2.03 -0.59
C SER A 77 -7.82 -1.87 0.56
N LEU A 78 -6.73 -1.13 0.36
CA LEU A 78 -5.70 -0.92 1.39
C LEU A 78 -6.21 0.07 2.46
N PRO A 79 -5.91 -0.16 3.75
CA PRO A 79 -6.26 0.75 4.86
C PRO A 79 -5.31 1.96 4.89
N ILE A 80 -5.15 2.64 3.76
CA ILE A 80 -4.21 3.74 3.56
C ILE A 80 -4.98 4.94 3.00
N VAL A 81 -4.85 6.08 3.66
CA VAL A 81 -5.36 7.36 3.16
C VAL A 81 -4.36 7.94 2.17
N TRP A 82 -4.75 7.98 0.90
CA TRP A 82 -3.94 8.51 -0.17
C TRP A 82 -4.08 10.03 -0.27
N ARG A 83 -3.07 10.78 0.19
CA ARG A 83 -3.06 12.25 0.11
C ARG A 83 -1.67 12.75 -0.23
N ALA A 84 -1.60 13.84 -0.99
CA ALA A 84 -0.35 14.55 -1.19
C ALA A 84 0.11 15.17 0.15
N ASP A 85 1.42 15.24 0.32
CA ASP A 85 2.07 15.89 1.46
C ASP A 85 1.63 17.37 1.58
#